data_AF-A0A453MCM7-F1
#
_entry.id   AF-A0A453MCM7-F1
#
_cell.length_a   1.000
_cell.length_b   1.000
_cell.length_c   1.000
_cell.angle_alpha   90.00
_cell.angle_beta   90.00
_cell.angle_gamma   90.00
#
_symmetry.space_group_name_H-M   'P 1'
#
loop_
_entity.id
_entity.type
_entity.pdbx_description
1 polymer ?
#
loop_
_entity_poly.entity_id
_entity_poly.type
_entity_poly.pdbx_seq_one_letter_code
_entity_poly.pdbx_strand_id
1 'polypeptide(L)'
;GNLDRFLASTTPSVPVRNMPETSLRMRRSGDAMDSSPYFCLDDLWESFREWSAYGAGVPLVLNGGDSVIQYYVPYLSAIQLYADPSRPVASTR
;
A
#
# COMPACT_ATOMS: atom_id res chain seq x y z
N GLY A 1 -14.72 -14.45 -3.22
CA GLY A 1 -15.99 -14.07 -2.56
C GLY A 1 -16.02 -12.58 -2.26
N ASN A 2 -17.03 -12.08 -1.55
CA ASN A 2 -17.16 -10.65 -1.23
C ASN A 2 -15.99 -10.11 -0.39
N LEU A 3 -15.40 -10.95 0.48
CA LEU A 3 -14.21 -10.60 1.25
C LEU A 3 -13.00 -10.33 0.35
N ASP A 4 -12.72 -11.18 -0.64
CA ASP A 4 -11.58 -10.96 -1.54
C ASP A 4 -11.73 -9.67 -2.34
N ARG A 5 -12.96 -9.32 -2.72
CA ARG A 5 -13.27 -8.06 -3.42
C ARG A 5 -13.07 -6.85 -2.52
N PHE A 6 -13.47 -6.97 -1.25
CA PHE A 6 -13.16 -5.95 -0.25
C PHE A 6 -11.66 -5.75 -0.14
N LEU A 7 -10.90 -6.82 0.12
CA LEU A 7 -9.44 -6.77 0.24
C LEU A 7 -8.78 -6.16 -1.00
N ALA A 8 -9.18 -6.59 -2.20
CA ALA A 8 -8.64 -6.05 -3.44
C ALA A 8 -8.95 -4.55 -3.63
N SER A 9 -10.13 -4.10 -3.22
CA SER A 9 -10.56 -2.70 -3.37
C SER A 9 -9.97 -1.77 -2.31
N THR A 10 -9.56 -2.31 -1.15
CA THR A 10 -9.04 -1.51 -0.02
C THR A 10 -7.54 -1.70 0.23
N THR A 11 -6.83 -2.43 -0.63
CA THR A 11 -5.37 -2.68 -0.49
C THR A 11 -4.61 -1.95 -1.60
N PRO A 12 -4.23 -0.67 -1.38
CA PRO A 12 -3.40 0.05 -2.32
C PRO A 12 -1.99 -0.56 -2.36
N SER A 13 -1.37 -0.55 -3.55
CA SER A 13 0.03 -0.95 -3.74
C SER A 13 0.86 0.29 -4.06
N VAL A 14 1.95 0.49 -3.33
CA VAL A 14 2.89 1.60 -3.56
C VAL A 14 4.25 1.08 -4.00
N PRO A 15 5.01 1.84 -4.82
CA PRO A 15 6.35 1.44 -5.22
C PRO A 15 7.30 1.43 -4.01
N VAL A 16 8.10 0.37 -3.92
CA VAL A 16 9.19 0.26 -2.96
C VAL A 16 10.42 0.97 -3.52
N ARG A 17 11.13 1.71 -2.65
CA ARG A 17 12.38 2.42 -2.95
C ARG A 17 13.50 1.83 -2.10
N ASN A 18 14.71 1.82 -2.66
CA ASN A 18 15.92 1.43 -1.95
C ASN A 18 16.73 2.69 -1.61
N MET A 19 17.34 2.71 -0.42
CA MET A 19 18.09 3.88 0.00
C MET A 19 19.49 3.79 -0.61
N PRO A 20 19.96 4.79 -1.38
CA PRO A 20 21.26 4.72 -2.01
C PRO A 20 22.35 4.70 -0.94
N GLU A 21 23.29 3.75 -1.04
CA GLU A 21 24.38 3.54 -0.08
C GLU A 21 25.22 4.80 0.19
N THR A 22 25.27 5.73 -0.77
CA THR A 22 25.99 7.00 -0.64
C THR A 22 25.41 7.91 0.45
N SER A 23 24.11 7.85 0.73
CA SER A 23 23.46 8.58 1.82
C SER A 23 23.74 7.96 3.20
N LEU A 24 24.02 6.65 3.24
CA LEU A 24 24.36 5.91 4.46
C LEU A 24 25.82 6.11 4.89
N ARG A 25 26.74 6.38 3.95
CA ARG A 25 28.15 6.70 4.29
C ARG A 25 28.32 7.93 5.18
N MET A 26 27.35 8.86 5.18
CA MET A 26 27.36 10.02 6.09
C MET A 26 26.87 9.67 7.50
N ARG A 27 26.20 8.52 7.67
CA ARG A 27 25.60 8.06 8.92
C ARG A 27 26.33 6.79 9.43
N ARG A 28 27.57 6.99 9.89
CA ARG A 28 28.39 6.09 10.73
C ARG A 28 29.11 4.93 10.03
N SER A 29 30.42 4.96 10.25
CA SER A 29 31.34 3.82 10.22
C SER A 29 30.78 2.63 11.01
N GLY A 30 30.78 1.44 10.39
CA GLY A 30 30.71 0.17 11.12
C GLY A 30 29.32 -0.37 11.39
N ASP A 31 28.54 -0.65 10.34
CA ASP A 31 27.92 -1.96 10.15
C ASP A 31 27.33 -2.00 8.75
N ALA A 32 27.52 -3.09 8.03
CA ALA A 32 26.92 -3.30 6.71
C ALA A 32 25.41 -3.50 6.89
N MET A 33 24.68 -2.40 7.06
CA MET A 33 23.22 -2.42 7.11
C MET A 33 22.73 -2.60 5.68
N ASP A 34 22.33 -3.83 5.35
CA ASP A 34 21.60 -4.16 4.12
C ASP A 34 20.57 -3.07 3.83
N SER A 35 20.56 -2.56 2.59
CA SER A 35 19.67 -1.50 2.15
C SER A 35 18.21 -1.95 2.32
N SER A 36 17.62 -1.64 3.47
CA SER A 36 16.26 -2.08 3.79
C SER A 36 15.27 -1.34 2.87
N PRO A 37 14.34 -2.06 2.22
CA PRO A 37 13.34 -1.45 1.38
C PRO A 37 12.48 -0.49 2.21
N TYR A 38 12.20 0.70 1.67
CA TYR A 38 11.27 1.66 2.26
C TYR A 38 10.27 2.13 1.20
N PHE A 39 9.19 2.79 1.62
CA PHE A 39 8.23 3.41 0.72
C PHE A 39 7.92 4.83 1.20
N CYS A 40 7.47 5.68 0.29
CA CYS A 40 7.03 7.02 0.64
C CYS A 40 5.59 6.97 1.15
N LEU A 41 5.32 7.54 2.32
CA LEU A 41 3.95 7.65 2.82
C LEU A 41 3.09 8.58 1.95
N ASP A 42 3.70 9.55 1.26
CA ASP A 42 2.98 10.41 0.31
C ASP A 42 2.33 9.59 -0.81
N ASP A 43 3.09 8.66 -1.41
CA ASP A 43 2.60 7.73 -2.44
C ASP A 43 1.41 6.87 -1.92
N LEU A 44 1.41 6.55 -0.62
CA LEU A 44 0.29 5.86 0.03
C LEU A 44 -0.93 6.78 0.17
N TRP A 45 -0.72 7.99 0.72
CA TRP A 45 -1.80 8.93 0.99
C TRP A 45 -2.51 9.44 -0.26
N GLU A 46 -1.81 9.48 -1.40
CA GLU A 46 -2.43 9.71 -2.71
C GLU A 46 -3.58 8.74 -3.00
N SER A 47 -3.44 7.46 -2.60
CA SER A 47 -4.51 6.45 -2.74
C SER A 47 -5.70 6.72 -1.82
N PHE A 48 -5.47 7.34 -0.67
CA PHE A 48 -6.51 7.65 0.31
C PHE A 48 -7.19 9.00 0.10
N ARG A 49 -6.66 9.86 -0.78
CA ARG A 49 -7.22 11.20 -1.00
C ARG A 49 -8.70 11.14 -1.38
N GLU A 50 -9.06 10.31 -2.34
CA GLU A 50 -10.46 10.12 -2.74
C GLU A 50 -11.26 9.29 -1.71
N TRP A 51 -10.67 8.20 -1.21
CA TRP A 51 -11.33 7.29 -0.26
C TRP A 51 -11.66 7.96 1.08
N SER A 52 -10.89 8.97 1.49
CA SER A 52 -11.15 9.75 2.70
C SER A 52 -12.38 10.65 2.57
N ALA A 53 -12.74 11.05 1.34
CA ALA A 53 -13.90 11.90 1.07
C ALA A 53 -15.16 11.07 0.81
N TYR A 54 -15.05 9.99 0.04
CA TYR A 54 -16.21 9.23 -0.46
C TYR A 54 -16.28 7.78 0.04
N GLY A 55 -15.23 7.29 0.72
CA GLY A 55 -15.05 5.87 1.00
C GLY A 55 -14.49 5.09 -0.20
N ALA A 56 -13.98 3.89 0.07
CA ALA A 56 -13.57 2.94 -0.95
C ALA A 56 -14.79 2.14 -1.42
N GLY A 57 -15.11 2.20 -2.71
CA GLY A 57 -16.20 1.45 -3.31
C GLY A 57 -15.84 -0.03 -3.49
N VAL A 58 -16.65 -0.91 -2.93
CA VAL A 58 -16.45 -2.37 -2.99
C VAL A 58 -17.61 -3.03 -3.74
N PRO A 59 -17.35 -3.74 -4.85
CA PRO A 59 -18.38 -4.41 -5.63
C PRO A 59 -18.79 -5.74 -4.98
N LEU A 60 -19.90 -5.76 -4.27
CA LEU A 60 -20.44 -6.95 -3.61
C LEU A 60 -21.41 -7.70 -4.52
N VAL A 61 -21.43 -9.03 -4.41
CA VAL A 61 -22.47 -9.89 -5.00
C VAL A 61 -23.46 -10.27 -3.92
N LEU A 62 -24.74 -10.06 -4.19
CA LEU A 62 -25.84 -10.43 -3.32
C LEU A 62 -26.30 -11.86 -3.61
N ASN A 63 -27.03 -12.43 -2.65
CA ASN A 63 -27.67 -13.73 -2.81
C ASN A 63 -28.74 -13.61 -3.90
N GLY A 64 -28.43 -14.07 -5.11
CA GLY A 64 -29.24 -13.83 -6.31
C GLY A 64 -28.41 -13.44 -7.54
N GLY A 65 -27.13 -13.11 -7.36
CA GLY A 65 -26.21 -12.77 -8.46
C GLY A 65 -26.15 -11.27 -8.78
N ASP A 66 -27.05 -10.47 -8.22
CA ASP A 66 -27.04 -9.01 -8.35
C ASP A 66 -25.77 -8.39 -7.75
N SER A 67 -25.28 -7.32 -8.36
CA SER A 67 -24.11 -6.58 -7.90
C SER A 67 -24.47 -5.21 -7.35
N VAL A 68 -23.90 -4.84 -6.21
CA VAL A 68 -24.01 -3.51 -5.60
C VAL A 68 -22.63 -2.95 -5.25
N ILE A 69 -22.48 -1.62 -5.30
CA ILE A 69 -21.29 -0.95 -4.77
C ILE A 69 -21.57 -0.51 -3.34
N GLN A 70 -20.77 -0.99 -2.39
CA GLN A 70 -20.80 -0.55 -1.00
C GLN A 70 -19.54 0.26 -0.68
N TYR A 71 -19.73 1.47 -0.14
CA TYR A 71 -18.61 2.34 0.22
C TYR A 71 -18.22 2.12 1.69
N TYR A 72 -16.94 1.89 1.93
CA TYR A 72 -16.36 1.75 3.27
C TYR A 72 -15.35 2.85 3.53
N VAL A 73 -15.46 3.51 4.68
CA VAL A 73 -14.51 4.56 5.08
C VAL A 73 -13.27 3.92 5.71
N PRO A 74 -12.07 4.11 5.14
CA PRO A 74 -10.85 3.61 5.74
C PRO A 74 -10.40 4.52 6.89
N TYR A 75 -10.53 4.05 8.12
CA TYR A 75 -9.97 4.75 9.28
C TYR A 75 -8.46 4.51 9.38
N LEU A 76 -7.71 5.50 9.87
CA LEU A 76 -6.26 5.36 10.07
C LEU A 76 -5.89 4.17 10.97
N SER A 77 -6.72 3.88 11.97
CA SER A 77 -6.55 2.72 12.86
C SER A 77 -6.76 1.37 12.16
N ALA A 78 -7.34 1.36 10.96
CA ALA A 78 -7.59 0.16 10.16
C ALA A 78 -6.52 -0.05 9.06
N ILE A 79 -5.48 0.79 8.99
CA ILE A 79 -4.40 0.66 8.01
C ILE A 79 -3.29 -0.19 8.59
N GLN A 80 -2.89 -1.22 7.84
CA GLN A 80 -1.70 -2.01 8.12
C GLN A 80 -0.77 -1.99 6.92
N LEU A 81 0.52 -1.79 7.19
CA LEU A 81 1.55 -1.63 6.16
C LEU A 81 2.38 -2.92 6.10
N TYR A 82 2.57 -3.43 4.88
CA TYR A 82 3.34 -4.64 4.62
C TYR A 82 4.35 -4.37 3.51
N ALA A 83 5.52 -4.99 3.62
CA ALA A 83 6.49 -5.08 2.53
C ALA A 83 6.51 -6.53 2.03
N ASP A 84 6.29 -6.72 0.73
CA ASP A 84 6.39 -8.04 0.10
C ASP A 84 7.84 -8.27 -0.37
N PRO A 85 8.59 -9.19 0.26
CA PRO A 85 9.99 -9.45 -0.10
C PRO A 85 10.11 -10.14 -1.47
N SER A 86 9.02 -10.70 -2.01
CA SER A 86 9.01 -11.39 -3.30
C SER A 86 8.75 -10.46 -4.49
N ARG A 87 8.24 -9.25 -4.24
CA ARG A 87 8.02 -8.26 -5.30
C ARG A 87 9.31 -7.49 -5.58
N PRO A 88 9.84 -7.53 -6.81
CA PRO A 88 11.06 -6.81 -7.13
C PRO A 88 10.83 -5.30 -6.98
N VAL A 89 11.79 -4.63 -6.35
CA VAL A 89 11.85 -3.16 -6.30
C VAL A 89 11.80 -2.67 -7.73
N ALA A 90 10.82 -1.83 -8.06
CA ALA A 90 10.75 -1.21 -9.38
C ALA A 90 12.01 -0.38 -9.58
N SER A 91 12.95 -0.89 -10.38
CA SER A 91 14.13 -0.15 -10.81
C SER A 91 13.66 0.94 -11.76
N THR A 92 13.55 2.17 -11.26
CA THR A 92 13.42 3.34 -12.12
C THR A 92 14.75 3.50 -12.86
N ARG A 93 14.77 3.11 -14.14
CA ARG A 93 15.83 3.46 -15.08
C ARG A 93 15.76 4.94 -15.45
#